data_AF-A0A3D3R818-F1
#
_entry.id   AF-A0A3D3R818-F1
#
_cell.length_a   1.000
_cell.length_b   1.000
_cell.length_c   1.000
_cell.angle_alpha   90.00
_cell.angle_beta   90.00
_cell.angle_gamma   90.00
#
_symmetry.space_group_name_H-M   'P 1'
#
loop_
_entity.id
_entity.type
_entity.pdbx_description
1 polymer ?
#
loop_
_entity_poly.entity_id
_entity_poly.type
_entity_poly.pdbx_seq_one_letter_code
_entity_poly.pdbx_strand_id
1 'polypeptide(L)'
;MKHLIQAVCICFCFLICLPAQAEEKKDTRPNIIFILLDNVGKDWFRCYGSEENQTPNIDHLAYTGLRFRNCYVTPVCSTTRHMLLTGRYPFRSGWHTHHDPAIYGGGDF
;
A
#
# COMPACT_ATOMS: atom_id res chain seq x y z
N MET A 1 -62.86 -26.18 -4.29
CA MET A 1 -62.01 -26.11 -3.08
C MET A 1 -60.58 -26.59 -3.31
N LYS A 2 -60.34 -27.73 -3.99
CA LYS A 2 -58.98 -28.27 -4.24
C LYS A 2 -58.06 -27.34 -5.07
N HIS A 3 -58.59 -26.68 -6.10
CA HIS A 3 -57.83 -25.73 -6.93
C HIS A 3 -57.45 -24.43 -6.21
N LEU A 4 -58.23 -24.03 -5.19
CA LEU A 4 -57.93 -22.84 -4.38
C LEU A 4 -56.74 -23.10 -3.45
N ILE A 5 -56.69 -24.29 -2.84
CA ILE A 5 -55.57 -24.72 -1.99
C ILE A 5 -54.29 -24.84 -2.81
N GLN A 6 -54.37 -25.41 -4.02
CA GLN A 6 -53.21 -25.51 -4.93
C GLN A 6 -52.67 -24.13 -5.34
N ALA A 7 -53.54 -23.18 -5.65
CA ALA A 7 -53.13 -21.82 -6.00
C ALA A 7 -52.46 -21.10 -4.83
N VAL A 8 -52.98 -21.24 -3.60
CA VAL A 8 -52.37 -20.67 -2.40
C VAL A 8 -51.01 -21.31 -2.12
N CYS A 9 -50.87 -22.63 -2.25
CA CYS A 9 -49.59 -23.31 -2.07
C CYS A 9 -48.54 -22.89 -3.11
N ILE A 10 -48.92 -22.71 -4.38
CA ILE A 10 -48.01 -22.24 -5.44
C ILE A 10 -47.58 -20.79 -5.19
N CYS A 11 -48.51 -19.92 -4.77
CA CYS A 11 -48.20 -18.53 -4.41
C CYS A 11 -47.28 -18.45 -3.18
N PHE A 12 -47.51 -19.29 -2.16
CA PHE A 12 -46.69 -19.36 -0.96
C PHE A 12 -45.28 -19.91 -1.27
N CYS A 13 -45.15 -20.90 -2.15
CA CYS A 13 -43.86 -21.36 -2.67
C CYS A 13 -43.12 -20.28 -3.47
N PHE A 14 -43.82 -19.48 -4.28
CA PHE A 14 -43.22 -18.37 -5.02
C PHE A 14 -42.74 -17.24 -4.09
N LEU A 15 -43.44 -16.99 -2.99
CA LEU A 15 -43.05 -15.98 -2.00
C LEU A 15 -41.81 -16.39 -1.19
N ILE A 16 -41.62 -17.69 -0.93
CA ILE A 16 -40.45 -18.23 -0.22
C ILE A 16 -39.23 -18.34 -1.14
N CYS A 17 -39.44 -18.50 -2.44
CA CYS A 17 -38.36 -18.68 -3.42
C CYS A 17 -37.79 -17.36 -3.97
N LEU A 18 -38.11 -16.21 -3.36
CA LEU A 18 -37.39 -14.97 -3.69
C LEU A 18 -35.92 -15.18 -3.29
N PRO A 19 -34.95 -15.11 -4.23
CA PRO A 19 -33.56 -15.21 -3.88
C PRO A 19 -33.24 -14.00 -3.01
N ALA A 20 -32.95 -14.23 -1.73
CA ALA A 20 -32.32 -13.24 -0.89
C ALA A 20 -30.99 -12.89 -1.54
N GLN A 21 -30.92 -11.75 -2.21
CA GLN A 21 -29.64 -11.21 -2.67
C GLN A 21 -28.83 -10.88 -1.42
N ALA A 22 -27.92 -11.77 -1.04
CA ALA A 22 -26.91 -11.47 -0.07
C ALA A 22 -26.04 -10.36 -0.65
N GLU A 23 -26.18 -9.15 -0.10
CA GLU A 23 -25.31 -8.05 -0.45
C GLU A 23 -23.90 -8.41 0.00
N GLU A 24 -23.02 -8.69 -0.96
CA GLU A 24 -21.63 -8.98 -0.67
C GLU A 24 -21.04 -7.75 0.02
N LYS A 25 -20.61 -7.92 1.28
CA LYS A 25 -20.10 -6.82 2.09
C LYS A 25 -18.83 -6.31 1.43
N LYS A 26 -18.98 -5.25 0.63
CA LYS A 26 -17.89 -4.64 -0.12
C LYS A 26 -16.78 -4.26 0.86
N ASP A 27 -15.59 -4.80 0.64
CA ASP A 27 -14.43 -4.44 1.46
C ASP A 27 -14.16 -2.95 1.29
N THR A 28 -14.34 -2.19 2.37
CA THR A 28 -14.20 -0.73 2.38
C THR A 28 -12.77 -0.29 2.65
N ARG A 29 -11.85 -1.24 2.91
CA ARG A 29 -10.45 -0.91 3.15
C ARG A 29 -9.79 -0.44 1.86
N PRO A 30 -8.98 0.64 1.90
CA PRO A 30 -8.23 1.06 0.73
C PRO A 30 -7.12 0.07 0.42
N ASN A 31 -6.80 -0.08 -0.86
CA ASN A 31 -5.55 -0.71 -1.28
C ASN A 31 -4.39 0.26 -1.03
N ILE A 32 -3.30 -0.24 -0.45
CA ILE A 32 -2.08 0.56 -0.21
C ILE A 32 -1.03 0.11 -1.21
N ILE A 33 -0.65 1.00 -2.13
CA ILE A 33 0.46 0.80 -3.05
C ILE A 33 1.65 1.61 -2.53
N PHE A 34 2.71 0.91 -2.14
CA PHE A 34 3.93 1.53 -1.66
C PHE A 34 5.02 1.45 -2.74
N ILE A 35 5.51 2.61 -3.19
CA ILE A 35 6.55 2.74 -4.21
C ILE A 35 7.79 3.37 -3.55
N LEU A 36 8.92 2.67 -3.63
CA LEU A 36 10.21 3.12 -3.11
C LEU A 36 11.25 3.16 -4.22
N LEU A 37 11.92 4.30 -4.37
CA LEU A 37 13.03 4.50 -5.29
C LEU A 37 14.34 4.47 -4.48
N ASP A 38 15.34 3.72 -4.95
CA ASP A 38 16.64 3.62 -4.29
C ASP A 38 17.60 4.70 -4.82
N ASN A 39 18.43 5.25 -3.94
CA ASN A 39 19.47 6.24 -4.25
C ASN A 39 19.00 7.49 -5.03
N VAL A 40 17.82 8.01 -4.71
CA VAL A 40 17.30 9.26 -5.30
C VAL A 40 17.26 10.41 -4.30
N GLY A 41 17.71 11.59 -4.73
CA GLY A 41 17.53 12.85 -4.03
C GLY A 41 16.20 13.51 -4.36
N LYS A 42 15.66 14.34 -3.46
CA LYS A 42 14.39 15.07 -3.73
C LYS A 42 14.53 16.06 -4.88
N ASP A 43 15.72 16.64 -5.03
CA ASP A 43 16.15 17.58 -6.06
C ASP A 43 16.13 17.01 -7.48
N TRP A 44 15.96 15.70 -7.62
CA TRP A 44 15.85 15.03 -8.92
C TRP A 44 14.44 15.11 -9.52
N PHE A 45 13.44 15.55 -8.77
CA PHE A 45 12.06 15.61 -9.23
C PHE A 45 11.64 17.06 -9.49
N ARG A 46 11.01 17.32 -10.63
CA ARG A 46 10.56 18.67 -11.02
C ARG A 46 9.64 19.29 -9.99
N CYS A 47 8.74 18.50 -9.40
CA CYS A 47 7.87 19.02 -8.34
C CYS A 47 8.67 19.60 -7.15
N TYR A 48 9.87 19.11 -6.84
CA TYR A 48 10.74 19.68 -5.80
C TYR A 48 11.69 20.79 -6.29
N GLY A 49 11.57 21.21 -7.56
CA GLY A 49 12.36 22.31 -8.14
C GLY A 49 13.49 21.87 -9.07
N SER A 50 13.53 20.59 -9.49
CA SER A 50 14.48 20.18 -10.53
C SER A 50 14.23 20.92 -11.84
N GLU A 51 15.28 21.51 -12.41
CA GLU A 51 15.24 22.16 -13.73
C GLU A 51 15.65 21.20 -14.86
N GLU A 52 16.45 20.18 -14.54
CA GLU A 52 17.02 19.25 -15.51
C GLU A 52 16.10 18.05 -15.80
N ASN A 53 15.39 17.54 -14.79
CA ASN A 53 14.63 16.31 -14.89
C ASN A 53 13.14 16.56 -15.08
N GLN A 54 12.53 15.89 -16.06
CA GLN A 54 11.09 15.89 -16.28
C GLN A 54 10.45 14.64 -15.68
N THR A 55 9.57 14.82 -14.69
CA THR A 55 8.94 13.70 -13.95
C THR A 55 7.42 13.78 -13.95
N PRO A 56 6.75 13.83 -15.13
CA PRO A 56 5.34 14.21 -15.23
C PRO A 56 4.38 13.32 -14.43
N ASN A 57 4.63 12.02 -14.34
CA ASN A 57 3.80 11.10 -13.56
C ASN A 57 3.93 11.35 -12.04
N ILE A 58 5.15 11.62 -11.57
CA ILE A 58 5.41 11.92 -10.15
C ILE A 58 4.89 13.31 -9.80
N ASP A 59 5.04 14.27 -10.72
CA ASP A 59 4.51 15.62 -10.56
C ASP A 59 2.98 15.61 -10.48
N HIS A 60 2.31 14.79 -11.30
CA HIS A 60 0.86 14.60 -11.23
C HIS A 60 0.43 13.97 -9.90
N LEU A 61 1.15 12.95 -9.40
CA LEU A 61 0.89 12.38 -8.06
C LEU A 61 1.08 13.43 -6.95
N ALA A 62 2.11 14.27 -7.04
CA ALA A 62 2.36 15.33 -6.08
C ALA A 62 1.31 16.45 -6.13
N TYR A 63 0.77 16.76 -7.32
CA TYR A 63 -0.27 17.78 -7.51
C TYR A 63 -1.65 17.32 -7.03
N THR A 64 -1.99 16.06 -7.31
CA THR A 64 -3.30 15.47 -6.95
C THR A 64 -3.36 14.94 -5.52
N GLY A 65 -2.21 14.81 -4.86
CA GLY A 65 -2.09 14.26 -3.52
C GLY A 65 -1.43 15.22 -2.52
N LEU A 66 -0.84 14.63 -1.49
CA LEU A 66 -0.06 15.35 -0.49
C LEU A 66 1.44 15.16 -0.77
N ARG A 67 2.19 16.26 -0.70
CA ARG A 67 3.65 16.25 -0.85
C ARG A 67 4.34 16.82 0.39
N PHE A 68 5.27 16.05 0.95
CA PHE A 68 6.09 16.47 2.09
C PHE A 68 7.34 17.24 1.63
N ARG A 69 7.54 18.48 2.11
CA ARG A 69 8.74 19.26 1.77
C ARG A 69 10.02 18.77 2.48
N ASN A 70 9.82 18.18 3.66
CA ASN A 70 10.87 17.67 4.54
C ASN A 70 10.53 16.22 4.90
N CYS A 71 11.37 15.29 4.44
CA CYS A 71 11.33 13.87 4.75
C CYS A 71 12.79 13.42 4.96
N TYR A 72 13.06 12.70 6.05
CA TYR A 72 14.42 12.36 6.45
C TYR A 72 14.59 10.85 6.52
N VAL A 73 15.76 10.40 6.09
CA VAL A 73 16.17 9.00 6.09
C VAL A 73 17.56 8.89 6.71
N THR A 74 17.97 7.67 7.03
CA THR A 74 19.38 7.40 7.31
C THR A 74 20.18 7.36 6.01
N PRO A 75 21.49 7.70 6.02
CA PRO A 75 22.32 7.73 4.81
C PRO A 75 22.71 6.34 4.29
N VAL A 76 22.04 5.26 4.73
CA VAL A 76 22.33 3.86 4.35
C VAL A 76 21.02 3.15 3.99
N CYS A 77 21.03 2.38 2.90
CA CYS A 77 19.83 1.73 2.37
C CYS A 77 19.24 0.69 3.35
N SER A 78 20.07 -0.17 3.96
CA SER A 78 19.62 -1.19 4.91
C SER A 78 18.92 -0.58 6.13
N THR A 79 19.50 0.47 6.72
CA THR A 79 18.92 1.12 7.90
C THR A 79 17.64 1.87 7.57
N THR A 80 17.57 2.52 6.40
CA THR A 80 16.35 3.21 5.93
C THR A 80 15.21 2.23 5.70
N ARG A 81 15.49 1.10 5.01
CA ARG A 81 14.51 0.04 4.76
C ARG A 81 14.09 -0.65 6.07
N HIS A 82 15.02 -0.85 6.99
CA HIS A 82 14.72 -1.40 8.31
C HIS A 82 13.77 -0.48 9.10
N MET A 83 14.04 0.82 9.16
CA MET A 83 13.16 1.80 9.81
C MET A 83 11.77 1.81 9.19
N LEU A 84 11.69 1.76 7.86
CA LEU A 84 10.45 1.74 7.11
C LEU A 84 9.59 0.50 7.43
N LEU A 85 10.19 -0.69 7.45
CA LEU A 85 9.46 -1.95 7.66
C LEU A 85 9.06 -2.16 9.13
N THR A 86 9.86 -1.67 10.07
CA THR A 86 9.65 -1.93 11.50
C THR A 86 9.02 -0.76 12.26
N GLY A 87 9.05 0.44 11.68
CA GLY A 87 8.66 1.68 12.39
C GLY A 87 9.58 2.02 13.55
N ARG A 88 10.81 1.48 13.60
CA ARG A 88 11.74 1.64 14.72
C ARG A 88 13.08 2.19 14.26
N TYR A 89 13.69 3.04 15.08
CA TYR A 89 15.06 3.49 14.86
C TYR A 89 16.06 2.33 14.92
N PRO A 90 17.17 2.38 14.15
CA PRO A 90 18.18 1.32 14.08
C PRO A 90 18.74 0.86 15.43
N PHE A 91 18.89 1.79 16.38
CA PHE A 91 19.38 1.49 17.74
C PHE A 91 18.50 0.55 18.54
N ARG A 92 17.25 0.35 18.13
CA ARG A 92 16.35 -0.58 18.80
C ARG A 92 16.47 -2.01 18.28
N SER A 93 17.19 -2.24 17.18
CA SER A 93 17.29 -3.54 16.52
C SER A 93 18.72 -4.00 16.28
N GLY A 94 19.72 -3.12 16.43
CA GLY A 94 21.12 -3.40 16.12
C GLY A 94 21.47 -3.29 14.62
N TRP A 95 20.48 -3.07 13.75
CA TRP A 95 20.67 -2.93 12.30
C TRP A 95 21.17 -1.53 11.94
N HIS A 96 22.43 -1.24 12.28
CA HIS A 96 23.05 0.08 12.17
C HIS A 96 23.87 0.30 10.91
N THR A 97 24.22 -0.76 10.20
CA THR A 97 25.15 -0.73 9.07
C THR A 97 24.59 -1.49 7.87
N HIS A 98 25.26 -1.32 6.73
CA HIS A 98 25.02 -2.13 5.55
C HIS A 98 25.74 -3.47 5.72
N HIS A 99 25.01 -4.58 5.80
CA HIS A 99 25.60 -5.91 5.82
C HIS A 99 25.71 -6.43 4.37
N ASP A 100 26.69 -5.93 3.62
CA ASP A 100 27.06 -6.53 2.34
C ASP A 100 28.01 -7.71 2.58
N PRO A 101 27.67 -8.94 2.16
CA PRO A 101 28.63 -10.04 2.18
C PRO A 101 29.88 -9.76 1.32
N ALA A 102 29.85 -8.84 0.34
CA ALA A 102 30.99 -8.58 -0.54
C ALA A 102 32.05 -7.64 0.06
N ILE A 103 31.71 -6.80 1.05
CA ILE A 103 32.69 -5.94 1.76
C ILE A 103 33.12 -6.55 3.09
N TYR A 104 32.23 -7.33 3.73
CA TYR A 104 32.50 -8.03 4.99
C TYR A 104 32.55 -9.56 4.81
N GLY A 105 32.99 -10.02 3.64
CA GLY A 105 33.31 -11.43 3.37
C GLY A 105 34.52 -11.97 4.17
N GLY A 106 34.97 -11.24 5.18
CA GLY A 106 35.74 -11.77 6.30
C GLY A 106 34.89 -11.62 7.55
N GLY A 107 34.69 -12.71 8.29
CA GLY A 107 34.09 -12.73 9.62
C GLY A 107 34.66 -11.61 10.50
N ASP A 108 33.93 -11.08 11.46
CA ASP A 108 33.52 -11.89 12.59
C ASP A 108 32.20 -11.37 13.19
N PHE A 109 31.30 -12.32 13.44
CA PHE A 109 30.38 -12.24 14.56
C PHE A 109 31.17 -12.37 15.87
#